data_AF-M0DUU4-F1
#
_entry.id   AF-M0DUU4-F1
#
_cell.length_a   1.000
_cell.length_b   1.000
_cell.length_c   1.000
_cell.angle_alpha   90.00
_cell.angle_beta   90.00
_cell.angle_gamma   90.00
#
_symmetry.space_group_name_H-M   'P 1'
#
loop_
_entity.id
_entity.type
_entity.pdbx_description
1 polymer ?
#
loop_
_entity_poly.entity_id
_entity_poly.type
_entity_poly.pdbx_seq_one_letter_code
_entity_poly.pdbx_strand_id
1 'polypeptide(L)'
;MLAAAATGSTLGLAGCGDLGGSDGDAAGQTDDGNDGTDGGDGSGSGEDASATVALDVQDEIQTAQEDIRTRVQEGNLSQEDARAELLDAQREIVSAAVDDLGSYAADVDGFGIDEANERAGLVLVSGPAAAVLDALEADPVSGLLSADDFPAPQDGGQPNGS
;
A
#
# COMPACT_ATOMS: atom_id res chain seq x y z
N MET A 1 -22.55 -28.93 34.32
CA MET A 1 -23.04 -27.54 34.20
C MET A 1 -22.37 -26.71 35.28
N LEU A 2 -21.41 -25.85 34.90
CA LEU A 2 -20.84 -24.85 35.81
C LEU A 2 -20.95 -23.49 35.13
N ALA A 3 -21.44 -22.54 35.91
CA ALA A 3 -22.10 -21.31 35.49
C ALA A 3 -21.14 -20.23 34.96
N ALA A 4 -21.65 -19.46 34.00
CA ALA A 4 -21.05 -18.24 33.50
C ALA A 4 -20.96 -17.16 34.59
N ALA A 5 -19.84 -16.42 34.61
CA ALA A 5 -19.75 -15.10 35.21
C ALA A 5 -19.12 -14.17 34.17
N ALA A 6 -19.98 -13.57 33.34
CA ALA A 6 -19.63 -12.45 32.49
C ALA A 6 -19.46 -11.21 33.37
N THR A 7 -18.24 -10.66 33.41
CA THR A 7 -17.97 -9.33 33.97
C THR A 7 -17.50 -8.45 32.81
N GLY A 8 -18.48 -7.83 32.15
CA GLY A 8 -18.23 -6.83 31.11
C GLY A 8 -17.71 -5.54 31.74
N SER A 9 -16.51 -5.15 31.36
CA SER A 9 -15.97 -3.82 31.67
C SER A 9 -16.41 -2.88 30.57
N THR A 10 -17.40 -2.02 30.87
CA THR A 10 -17.78 -0.91 29.99
C THR A 10 -16.70 0.16 30.07
N LEU A 11 -15.78 0.18 29.11
CA LEU A 11 -14.89 1.31 28.86
C LEU A 11 -15.72 2.47 28.31
N GLY A 12 -15.86 3.52 29.12
CA GLY A 12 -16.45 4.78 28.70
C GLY A 12 -15.48 5.53 27.79
N LEU A 13 -15.81 5.63 26.51
CA LEU A 13 -15.20 6.57 25.59
C LEU A 13 -15.82 7.94 25.86
N ALA A 14 -15.21 8.69 26.77
CA ALA A 14 -15.47 10.11 26.95
C ALA A 14 -14.86 10.86 25.76
N GLY A 15 -15.67 11.73 25.17
CA GLY A 15 -15.39 12.39 23.91
C GLY A 15 -14.26 13.43 23.96
N CYS A 16 -13.56 13.52 22.84
CA CYS A 16 -12.91 14.74 22.38
C CYS A 16 -13.67 15.21 21.14
N GLY A 17 -14.80 15.88 21.37
CA GLY A 17 -15.46 16.71 20.37
C GLY A 17 -15.19 18.16 20.75
N ASP A 18 -14.21 18.78 20.09
CA ASP A 18 -14.01 20.23 20.11
C ASP A 18 -13.88 20.68 18.65
N LEU A 19 -15.04 20.79 17.99
CA LEU A 19 -15.21 21.59 16.80
C LEU A 19 -15.64 22.99 17.28
N GLY A 20 -14.67 23.75 17.77
CA GLY A 20 -14.81 25.17 18.06
C GLY A 20 -14.94 25.95 16.76
N GLY A 21 -16.17 26.10 16.27
CA GLY A 21 -16.51 27.09 15.27
C GLY A 21 -16.20 28.50 15.77
N SER A 22 -15.42 29.25 14.99
CA SER A 22 -15.39 30.71 15.08
C SER A 22 -16.05 31.25 13.82
N ASP A 23 -17.33 31.60 13.98
CA ASP A 23 -18.09 32.47 13.10
C ASP A 23 -17.34 33.79 12.87
N GLY A 24 -17.13 34.12 11.59
CA GLY A 24 -16.67 35.41 11.12
C GLY A 24 -17.50 35.82 9.91
N ASP A 25 -18.65 36.43 10.16
CA ASP A 25 -19.62 36.87 9.16
C ASP A 25 -19.20 38.19 8.47
N ALA A 26 -19.26 38.15 7.13
CA ALA A 26 -19.58 39.20 6.15
C ALA A 26 -18.90 40.59 6.18
N ALA A 27 -18.18 40.92 5.10
CA ALA A 27 -18.69 41.74 3.98
C ALA A 27 -17.56 42.31 3.10
N GLY A 28 -17.57 41.97 1.81
CA GLY A 28 -16.68 42.54 0.81
C GLY A 28 -17.04 42.06 -0.59
N GLN A 29 -18.16 42.56 -1.12
CA GLN A 29 -18.48 42.44 -2.54
C GLN A 29 -17.52 43.33 -3.34
N THR A 30 -16.80 42.75 -4.30
CA THR A 30 -16.46 43.42 -5.55
C THR A 30 -16.84 42.49 -6.68
N ASP A 31 -17.92 42.90 -7.33
CA ASP A 31 -18.30 42.55 -8.70
C ASP A 31 -17.24 43.14 -9.64
N ASP A 32 -16.46 42.28 -10.29
CA ASP A 32 -15.74 42.62 -11.52
C ASP A 32 -15.80 41.37 -12.41
N GLY A 33 -16.78 41.38 -13.30
CA GLY A 33 -16.91 40.40 -14.36
C GLY A 33 -15.68 40.42 -15.27
N ASN A 34 -15.01 39.27 -15.36
CA ASN A 34 -14.24 38.90 -16.54
C ASN A 34 -14.86 37.65 -17.15
N ASP A 35 -15.80 37.90 -18.06
CA ASP A 35 -16.13 37.01 -19.16
C ASP A 35 -14.85 36.70 -19.94
N GLY A 36 -14.42 35.46 -19.84
CA GLY A 36 -13.19 34.94 -20.42
C GLY A 36 -13.33 33.44 -20.55
N THR A 37 -13.97 33.04 -21.63
CA THR A 37 -14.12 31.68 -22.12
C THR A 37 -12.78 30.92 -22.10
N ASP A 38 -12.73 29.84 -21.32
CA ASP A 38 -12.05 28.58 -21.67
C ASP A 38 -12.70 27.51 -20.78
N GLY A 39 -13.69 26.75 -21.23
CA GLY A 39 -13.74 26.20 -22.57
C GLY A 39 -12.56 25.27 -22.83
N GLY A 40 -11.89 24.78 -21.79
CA GLY A 40 -10.88 23.73 -21.85
C GLY A 40 -11.52 22.43 -22.32
N ASP A 41 -11.62 22.33 -23.63
CA ASP A 41 -11.81 21.15 -24.44
C ASP A 41 -11.26 19.91 -23.72
N GLY A 42 -12.17 19.03 -23.32
CA GLY A 42 -11.86 17.67 -22.90
C GLY A 42 -11.31 16.90 -24.10
N SER A 43 -10.05 17.16 -24.42
CA SER A 43 -9.24 16.39 -25.35
C SER A 43 -8.53 15.33 -24.53
N GLY A 44 -9.12 14.13 -24.47
CA GLY A 44 -8.62 12.96 -23.74
C GLY A 44 -7.23 12.51 -24.19
N SER A 45 -6.20 13.21 -23.74
CA SER A 45 -4.92 12.62 -23.35
C SER A 45 -5.05 12.41 -21.85
N GLY A 46 -5.41 11.19 -21.44
CA GLY A 46 -5.64 10.88 -20.03
C GLY A 46 -4.45 11.37 -19.21
N GLU A 47 -4.71 12.22 -18.22
CA GLU A 47 -3.64 12.75 -17.38
C GLU A 47 -2.84 11.60 -16.75
N ASP A 48 -1.51 11.75 -16.75
CA ASP A 48 -0.64 10.83 -16.02
C ASP A 48 -0.98 10.87 -14.53
N ALA A 49 -1.03 9.70 -13.92
CA ALA A 49 -1.28 9.49 -12.51
C ALA A 49 -0.15 8.65 -11.90
N SER A 50 -0.03 8.74 -10.58
CA SER A 50 0.85 7.89 -9.79
C SER A 50 0.08 7.32 -8.62
N ALA A 51 0.37 6.07 -8.26
CA ALA A 51 -0.24 5.40 -7.12
C ALA A 51 0.74 4.44 -6.46
N THR A 52 0.48 4.14 -5.19
CA THR A 52 1.16 3.06 -4.48
C THR A 52 0.31 1.80 -4.59
N VAL A 53 0.85 0.76 -5.19
CA VAL A 53 0.24 -0.58 -5.28
C VAL A 53 0.61 -1.38 -4.04
N ALA A 54 -0.39 -1.98 -3.39
CA ALA A 54 -0.17 -2.95 -2.32
C ALA A 54 -0.24 -4.37 -2.86
N LEU A 55 0.81 -5.16 -2.60
CA LEU A 55 0.92 -6.53 -3.12
C LEU A 55 0.14 -7.54 -2.25
N ASP A 56 -0.58 -8.45 -2.89
CA ASP A 56 -1.22 -9.60 -2.23
C ASP A 56 -0.25 -10.78 -2.20
N VAL A 57 0.40 -10.97 -1.04
CA VAL A 57 1.42 -12.02 -0.82
C VAL A 57 1.19 -12.81 0.48
N GLN A 58 0.04 -12.58 1.12
CA GLN A 58 -0.18 -13.00 2.50
C GLN A 58 -0.37 -14.51 2.60
N ASP A 59 -0.97 -15.13 1.59
CA ASP A 59 -1.24 -16.57 1.55
C ASP A 59 0.04 -17.37 1.24
N GLU A 60 0.89 -16.86 0.35
CA GLU A 60 2.20 -17.41 0.04
C GLU A 60 3.11 -17.37 1.27
N ILE A 61 3.13 -16.24 1.98
CA ILE A 61 3.91 -16.09 3.22
C ILE A 61 3.41 -17.05 4.30
N GLN A 62 2.09 -17.22 4.45
CA GLN A 62 1.53 -18.20 5.39
C GLN A 62 1.92 -19.63 5.02
N THR A 63 1.86 -19.97 3.74
CA THR A 63 2.27 -21.29 3.23
C THR A 63 3.73 -21.57 3.55
N ALA A 64 4.63 -20.62 3.28
CA ALA A 64 6.04 -20.74 3.62
C ALA A 64 6.28 -20.92 5.12
N GLN A 65 5.53 -20.22 5.98
CA GLN A 65 5.60 -20.38 7.43
C GLN A 65 5.18 -21.79 7.89
N GLU A 66 4.13 -22.36 7.30
CA GLU A 66 3.66 -23.70 7.62
C GLU A 66 4.67 -24.77 7.20
N ASP A 67 5.26 -24.64 6.02
CA ASP A 67 6.30 -25.53 5.50
C ASP A 67 7.56 -25.50 6.37
N ILE A 68 8.03 -24.29 6.72
CA ILE A 68 9.17 -24.10 7.63
C ILE A 68 8.88 -24.72 9.00
N ARG A 69 7.68 -24.47 9.55
CA ARG A 69 7.27 -25.03 10.86
C ARG A 69 7.23 -26.56 10.82
N THR A 70 6.78 -27.15 9.72
CA THR A 70 6.78 -28.60 9.53
C THR A 70 8.20 -29.15 9.54
N ARG A 71 9.12 -28.54 8.78
CA ARG A 71 10.53 -28.95 8.75
C ARG A 71 11.22 -28.84 10.11
N VAL A 72 10.89 -27.83 10.91
CA VAL A 72 11.40 -27.72 12.29
C VAL A 72 10.88 -28.85 13.18
N GLN A 73 9.59 -29.18 13.10
CA GLN A 73 8.99 -30.27 13.90
C GLN A 73 9.56 -31.64 13.55
N GLU A 74 9.88 -31.86 12.28
CA GLU A 74 10.52 -33.08 11.80
C GLU A 74 12.02 -33.15 12.15
N GLY A 75 12.59 -32.07 12.68
CA GLY A 75 14.03 -31.98 13.00
C GLY A 75 14.91 -31.79 11.76
N ASN A 76 14.31 -31.46 10.61
CA ASN A 76 15.00 -31.18 9.35
C ASN A 76 15.56 -29.74 9.29
N LEU A 77 15.11 -28.86 10.20
CA LEU A 77 15.55 -27.47 10.27
C LEU A 77 15.70 -27.03 11.73
N SER A 78 16.77 -26.31 12.05
CA SER A 78 16.95 -25.74 13.38
C SER A 78 16.07 -24.49 13.57
N GLN A 79 15.82 -24.08 14.82
CA GLN A 79 15.06 -22.84 15.06
C GLN A 79 15.80 -21.58 14.59
N GLU A 80 17.14 -21.61 14.56
CA GLU A 80 17.93 -20.48 14.09
C GLU A 80 17.83 -20.37 12.56
N ASP A 81 18.04 -21.49 11.87
CA ASP A 81 17.94 -21.56 10.41
C ASP A 81 16.51 -21.24 9.94
N ALA A 82 15.48 -21.70 10.65
CA ALA A 82 14.08 -21.41 10.34
C ALA A 82 13.76 -19.91 10.33
N ARG A 83 14.42 -19.11 11.17
CA ARG A 83 14.22 -17.65 11.19
C ARG A 83 14.86 -17.00 9.96
N ALA A 84 16.07 -17.42 9.61
CA ALA A 84 16.74 -16.94 8.42
C ALA A 84 15.95 -17.30 7.17
N GLU A 85 15.53 -18.56 7.06
CA GLU A 85 14.79 -19.06 5.91
C GLU A 85 13.42 -18.41 5.75
N LEU A 86 12.72 -18.08 6.85
CA LEU A 86 11.48 -17.33 6.78
C LEU A 86 11.69 -15.89 6.28
N LEU A 87 12.79 -15.24 6.65
CA LEU A 87 13.10 -13.89 6.16
C LEU A 87 13.45 -13.91 4.67
N ASP A 88 14.17 -14.93 4.22
CA ASP A 88 14.51 -15.09 2.81
C ASP A 88 13.28 -15.45 1.97
N ALA A 89 12.44 -16.37 2.44
CA ALA A 89 11.18 -16.73 1.77
C ALA A 89 10.25 -15.52 1.59
N GLN A 90 10.11 -14.68 2.63
CA GLN A 90 9.30 -13.45 2.51
C GLN A 90 9.82 -12.50 1.43
N ARG A 91 11.15 -12.32 1.32
CA ARG A 91 11.73 -11.50 0.26
C ARG A 91 11.51 -12.10 -1.12
N GLU A 92 11.73 -13.39 -1.25
CA GLU A 92 11.56 -14.10 -2.53
C GLU A 92 10.11 -14.03 -3.02
N ILE A 93 9.14 -14.22 -2.13
CA ILE A 93 7.71 -14.10 -2.45
C ILE A 93 7.37 -12.69 -2.92
N VAL A 94 7.81 -11.66 -2.20
CA VAL A 94 7.52 -10.27 -2.60
C VAL A 94 8.22 -9.91 -3.90
N SER A 95 9.48 -10.33 -4.08
CA SER A 95 10.21 -10.13 -5.34
C SER A 95 9.49 -10.77 -6.52
N ALA A 96 8.96 -11.98 -6.36
CA ALA A 96 8.17 -12.65 -7.39
C ALA A 96 6.89 -11.86 -7.73
N ALA A 97 6.17 -11.35 -6.73
CA ALA A 97 4.99 -10.52 -6.95
C ALA A 97 5.31 -9.20 -7.67
N VAL A 98 6.47 -8.59 -7.40
CA VAL A 98 6.95 -7.42 -8.15
C VAL A 98 7.27 -7.78 -9.60
N ASP A 99 7.92 -8.91 -9.84
CA ASP A 99 8.23 -9.39 -11.19
C ASP A 99 6.96 -9.72 -12.00
N ASP A 100 5.94 -10.28 -11.35
CA ASP A 100 4.63 -10.54 -11.96
C ASP A 100 3.91 -9.24 -12.33
N LEU A 101 3.91 -8.25 -11.43
CA LEU A 101 3.39 -6.91 -11.73
C LEU A 101 4.19 -6.22 -12.84
N GLY A 102 5.51 -6.40 -12.88
CA GLY A 102 6.37 -5.86 -13.93
C GLY A 102 6.08 -6.50 -15.30
N SER A 103 5.75 -7.78 -15.31
CA SER A 103 5.32 -8.49 -16.51
C SER A 103 3.97 -7.97 -17.01
N TYR A 104 2.99 -7.79 -16.11
CA TYR A 104 1.73 -7.12 -16.43
C TYR A 104 1.98 -5.72 -16.99
N ALA A 105 2.87 -4.94 -16.36
CA ALA A 105 3.14 -3.58 -16.77
C ALA A 105 3.76 -3.46 -18.16
N ALA A 106 4.61 -4.43 -18.54
CA ALA A 106 5.20 -4.48 -19.88
C ALA A 106 4.16 -4.68 -21.00
N ASP A 107 2.98 -5.23 -20.68
CA ASP A 107 1.87 -5.43 -21.62
C ASP A 107 0.92 -4.22 -21.69
N VAL A 108 1.04 -3.25 -20.78
CA VAL A 108 0.17 -2.07 -20.69
C VAL A 108 0.90 -0.81 -21.15
N ASP A 109 0.46 -0.25 -22.27
CA ASP A 109 1.07 0.95 -22.85
C ASP A 109 1.08 2.14 -21.88
N GLY A 110 2.27 2.65 -21.59
CA GLY A 110 2.48 3.85 -20.78
C GLY A 110 2.41 3.62 -19.26
N PHE A 111 2.19 2.38 -18.80
CA PHE A 111 2.26 2.03 -17.39
C PHE A 111 3.65 1.54 -17.01
N GLY A 112 4.16 2.01 -15.87
CA GLY A 112 5.52 1.72 -15.43
C GLY A 112 5.61 1.53 -13.92
N ILE A 113 6.58 0.70 -13.53
CA ILE A 113 7.04 0.61 -12.13
C ILE A 113 8.16 1.63 -11.95
N ASP A 114 7.96 2.58 -11.05
CA ASP A 114 8.96 3.59 -10.71
C ASP A 114 9.90 3.08 -9.61
N GLU A 115 9.34 2.50 -8.56
CA GLU A 115 10.08 2.05 -7.39
C GLU A 115 9.38 0.89 -6.68
N ALA A 116 10.14 -0.02 -6.08
CA ALA A 116 9.61 -1.13 -5.29
C ALA A 116 10.20 -1.12 -3.88
N ASN A 117 9.33 -1.33 -2.88
CA ASN A 117 9.73 -1.51 -1.50
C ASN A 117 9.33 -2.92 -1.05
N GLU A 118 10.21 -3.88 -1.34
CA GLU A 118 9.99 -5.31 -1.05
C GLU A 118 9.73 -5.60 0.43
N ARG A 119 10.28 -4.79 1.33
CA ARG A 119 10.05 -4.96 2.78
C ARG A 119 8.65 -4.55 3.19
N ALA A 120 8.07 -3.57 2.49
CA ALA A 120 6.72 -3.10 2.73
C ALA A 120 5.67 -3.85 1.89
N GLY A 121 6.09 -4.61 0.87
CA GLY A 121 5.17 -5.23 -0.09
C GLY A 121 4.45 -4.18 -0.94
N LEU A 122 5.12 -3.07 -1.25
CA LEU A 122 4.53 -1.93 -1.96
C LEU A 122 5.33 -1.58 -3.20
N VAL A 123 4.65 -1.14 -4.25
CA VAL A 123 5.25 -0.70 -5.52
C VAL A 123 4.68 0.66 -5.91
N LEU A 124 5.55 1.64 -6.18
CA LEU A 124 5.17 2.91 -6.76
C LEU A 124 5.09 2.76 -8.27
N VAL A 125 3.95 3.13 -8.85
CA VAL A 125 3.69 3.04 -10.29
C VAL A 125 3.25 4.38 -10.85
N SER A 126 3.51 4.58 -12.13
CA SER A 126 3.04 5.76 -12.87
C SER A 126 2.57 5.40 -14.28
N GLY A 127 1.74 6.26 -14.85
CA GLY A 127 1.24 6.12 -16.22
C GLY A 127 -0.13 6.77 -16.41
N PRO A 128 -0.80 6.55 -17.54
CA PRO A 128 -2.16 7.03 -17.76
C PRO A 128 -3.08 6.61 -16.61
N ALA A 129 -3.94 7.52 -16.13
CA ALA A 129 -4.84 7.23 -15.00
C ALA A 129 -5.67 5.94 -15.16
N ALA A 130 -6.11 5.62 -16.39
CA ALA A 130 -6.81 4.38 -16.68
C ALA A 130 -5.92 3.15 -16.45
N ALA A 131 -4.68 3.18 -16.94
CA ALA A 131 -3.72 2.09 -16.77
C ALA A 131 -3.34 1.85 -15.30
N VAL A 132 -3.23 2.93 -14.51
CA VAL A 132 -3.01 2.82 -13.06
C VAL A 132 -4.17 2.13 -12.35
N LEU A 133 -5.42 2.39 -12.78
CA LEU A 133 -6.60 1.70 -12.25
C LEU A 133 -6.66 0.24 -12.72
N ASP A 134 -6.28 -0.03 -13.97
CA ASP A 134 -6.25 -1.38 -14.54
C ASP A 134 -5.24 -2.28 -13.80
N ALA A 135 -4.23 -1.73 -13.12
CA ALA A 135 -3.32 -2.48 -12.27
C ALA A 135 -4.02 -3.30 -11.16
N LEU A 136 -5.25 -2.93 -10.76
CA LEU A 136 -6.08 -3.73 -9.84
C LEU A 136 -6.51 -5.09 -10.41
N GLU A 137 -6.39 -5.28 -11.73
CA GLU A 137 -6.67 -6.54 -12.40
C GLU A 137 -5.47 -7.50 -12.37
N ALA A 138 -4.27 -7.01 -12.04
CA ALA A 138 -3.10 -7.85 -11.93
C ALA A 138 -3.21 -8.75 -10.68
N ASP A 139 -2.94 -10.06 -10.84
CA ASP A 139 -3.04 -11.06 -9.77
C ASP A 139 -2.33 -10.65 -8.46
N PRO A 140 -1.10 -10.09 -8.46
CA PRO A 140 -0.41 -9.76 -7.22
C PRO A 140 -0.92 -8.47 -6.55
N VAL A 141 -2.02 -7.85 -7.01
CA VAL A 141 -2.46 -6.53 -6.50
C VAL A 141 -3.67 -6.66 -5.58
N SER A 142 -3.51 -6.22 -4.33
CA SER A 142 -4.57 -6.15 -3.33
C SER A 142 -5.29 -4.79 -3.28
N GLY A 143 -4.66 -3.73 -3.78
CA GLY A 143 -5.25 -2.39 -3.76
C GLY A 143 -4.31 -1.27 -4.21
N LEU A 144 -4.88 -0.07 -4.31
CA LEU A 144 -4.20 1.18 -4.62
C LEU A 144 -4.30 2.15 -3.43
N LEU A 145 -3.20 2.83 -3.16
CA LEU A 145 -3.04 3.87 -2.15
C LEU A 145 -2.51 5.15 -2.82
N SER A 146 -2.50 6.26 -2.07
CA SER A 146 -1.88 7.49 -2.55
C SER A 146 -0.41 7.26 -2.89
N ALA A 147 0.10 7.95 -3.91
CA ALA A 147 1.54 7.98 -4.17
C ALA A 147 2.31 8.57 -2.97
N ASP A 148 1.70 9.50 -2.24
CA ASP A 148 2.28 10.10 -1.02
C ASP A 148 2.45 9.09 0.13
N ASP A 149 1.72 7.98 0.10
CA ASP A 149 1.82 6.92 1.12
C ASP A 149 2.98 5.94 0.83
N PHE A 150 3.71 6.10 -0.29
CA PHE A 150 4.83 5.23 -0.62
C PHE A 150 5.99 5.42 0.39
N PRO A 151 6.35 4.39 1.17
CA PRO A 151 7.45 4.50 2.10
C PRO A 151 8.78 4.40 1.34
N ALA A 152 9.73 5.27 1.69
CA ALA A 152 11.08 5.24 1.13
C ALA A 152 11.69 3.82 1.21
N PRO A 153 12.27 3.29 0.13
CA PRO A 153 12.96 2.02 0.15
C PRO A 153 14.10 2.08 1.17
N GLN A 154 14.13 1.12 2.09
CA GLN A 154 15.22 1.04 3.03
C GLN A 154 16.35 0.21 2.44
N ASP A 155 17.24 0.86 1.69
CA ASP A 155 18.53 0.28 1.33
C ASP A 155 19.22 -0.20 2.61
N GLY A 156 19.60 -1.48 2.65
CA GLY A 156 20.16 -2.15 3.83
C GLY A 156 21.56 -1.69 4.24
N GLY A 157 21.87 -0.40 4.17
CA GLY A 157 23.24 0.09 4.37
C GLY A 157 23.39 1.59 4.54
N GLN A 158 22.84 2.17 5.59
CA GLN A 158 23.47 3.33 6.22
C GLN A 158 24.09 2.90 7.56
N PRO A 159 25.40 2.60 7.61
CA PRO A 159 26.10 2.56 8.89
C PRO A 159 25.99 3.95 9.49
N ASN A 160 25.37 4.05 10.67
CA ASN A 160 25.32 5.28 11.45
C ASN A 160 26.74 5.82 11.60
N GLY A 161 27.01 6.94 10.91
CA GLY A 161 28.29 7.61 10.93
C GLY A 161 28.52 8.26 12.29
N SER A 162 29.42 7.64 13.05
CA SER A 162 30.36 8.18 14.07
C SER A 162 29.84 9.16 15.13
#